data_AF-A0A959IHJ6-F1
#
_entry.id   AF-A0A959IHJ6-F1
#
_cell.length_a   1.000
_cell.length_b   1.000
_cell.length_c   1.000
_cell.angle_alpha   90.00
_cell.angle_beta   90.00
_cell.angle_gamma   90.00
#
_symmetry.space_group_name_H-M   'P 1'
#
loop_
_entity.id
_entity.type
_entity.pdbx_description
1 polymer ?
#
loop_
_entity_poly.entity_id
_entity_poly.type
_entity_poly.pdbx_seq_one_letter_code
_entity_poly.pdbx_strand_id
1 'polypeptide(L)'
;MDADKDILEGFNAGYIIEKHRPTLSKQLVAAVEGLELPFAEGFVAGTQEYAKERTQSKTIAKLREASKGIPRPTKSKDRDDKDKGFEIDI
;
A
#
# COMPACT_ATOMS: atom_id res chain seq x y z
N MET A 1 -12.16 28.46 -13.27
CA MET A 1 -12.03 27.05 -12.87
C MET A 1 -10.69 26.95 -12.18
N ASP A 2 -10.67 26.69 -10.87
CA ASP A 2 -9.43 26.55 -10.12
C ASP A 2 -8.97 25.10 -10.26
N ALA A 3 -8.05 24.85 -11.19
CA ALA A 3 -7.63 23.49 -11.55
C ALA A 3 -7.18 22.65 -10.33
N ASP A 4 -6.49 23.28 -9.37
CA ASP A 4 -6.04 22.63 -8.13
C ASP A 4 -7.21 22.13 -7.27
N LYS A 5 -8.32 22.88 -7.26
CA LYS A 5 -9.52 22.49 -6.52
C LYS A 5 -10.20 21.30 -7.21
N ASP A 6 -10.28 21.32 -8.54
CA ASP A 6 -10.87 20.23 -9.31
C ASP A 6 -10.06 18.94 -9.17
N ILE A 7 -8.72 19.03 -9.14
CA ILE A 7 -7.82 17.90 -8.87
C ILE A 7 -8.08 17.34 -7.47
N LEU A 8 -8.16 18.19 -6.46
CA LEU A 8 -8.39 17.76 -5.08
C LEU A 8 -9.76 17.10 -4.90
N GLU A 9 -10.80 17.65 -5.50
CA GLU A 9 -12.15 17.07 -5.47
C GLU A 9 -12.19 15.72 -6.19
N GLY A 10 -11.56 15.64 -7.36
CA GLY A 10 -11.38 14.39 -8.10
C GLY A 10 -10.69 13.33 -7.24
N PHE A 11 -9.56 13.69 -6.62
CA PHE A 11 -8.79 12.81 -5.74
C PHE A 11 -9.65 12.25 -4.61
N ASN A 12 -10.35 13.12 -3.89
CA ASN A 12 -11.22 12.69 -2.79
C ASN A 12 -12.33 11.76 -3.29
N ALA A 13 -12.94 12.06 -4.43
CA ALA A 13 -13.98 11.23 -5.01
C ALA A 13 -13.45 9.83 -5.40
N GLY A 14 -12.31 9.77 -6.09
CA GLY A 14 -11.67 8.51 -6.48
C GLY A 14 -11.32 7.64 -5.29
N TYR A 15 -10.71 8.24 -4.25
CA TYR A 15 -10.35 7.54 -3.02
C TYR A 15 -11.58 6.93 -2.32
N ILE A 16 -12.65 7.71 -2.14
CA ILE A 16 -13.88 7.26 -1.49
C ILE A 16 -14.58 6.17 -2.31
N ILE A 17 -14.65 6.33 -3.63
CA ILE A 17 -15.34 5.37 -4.50
C ILE A 17 -14.57 4.05 -4.56
N GLU A 18 -13.24 4.04 -4.67
CA GLU A 18 -12.46 2.80 -4.61
C GLU A 18 -12.64 2.10 -3.26
N LYS A 19 -12.68 2.86 -2.16
CA LYS A 19 -12.86 2.33 -0.81
C LYS A 19 -14.19 1.60 -0.62
N HIS A 20 -15.28 2.15 -1.14
CA HIS A 20 -16.62 1.62 -0.89
C HIS A 20 -17.19 0.79 -2.05
N ARG A 21 -16.77 1.07 -3.29
CA ARG A 21 -17.31 0.49 -4.53
C ARG A 21 -16.20 0.26 -5.58
N PRO A 22 -15.25 -0.67 -5.33
CA PRO A 22 -14.09 -0.88 -6.21
C PRO A 22 -14.45 -1.33 -7.64
N THR A 23 -15.57 -2.04 -7.82
CA THR A 23 -16.03 -2.41 -9.17
C THR A 23 -16.47 -1.21 -9.99
N LEU A 24 -17.21 -0.28 -9.36
CA LEU A 24 -17.65 0.96 -9.99
C LEU A 24 -16.46 1.87 -10.28
N SER A 25 -15.54 1.98 -9.31
CA SER A 25 -14.29 2.71 -9.46
C SER A 25 -13.53 2.32 -10.74
N LYS A 26 -13.33 1.01 -10.96
CA LYS A 26 -12.67 0.51 -12.18
C LYS A 26 -13.39 0.87 -13.48
N GLN A 27 -14.73 0.81 -13.48
CA GLN A 27 -15.53 1.21 -14.64
C GLN A 27 -15.37 2.70 -14.94
N LEU A 28 -15.36 3.53 -13.89
CA LEU A 28 -15.17 4.97 -14.02
C LEU A 28 -13.76 5.32 -14.48
N VAL A 29 -12.72 4.68 -13.93
CA VAL A 29 -11.33 4.86 -14.38
C VAL A 29 -11.20 4.54 -15.87
N ALA A 30 -11.78 3.43 -16.33
CA ALA A 30 -11.76 3.07 -17.75
C ALA A 30 -12.56 4.06 -18.62
N ALA A 31 -13.66 4.60 -18.10
CA ALA A 31 -14.48 5.58 -18.81
C ALA A 31 -13.80 6.96 -18.95
N VAL A 32 -12.90 7.31 -18.03
CA VAL A 32 -12.13 8.56 -18.07
C VAL A 32 -10.74 8.39 -18.67
N GLU A 33 -10.40 7.19 -19.14
CA GLU A 33 -9.11 6.92 -19.77
C GLU A 33 -8.94 7.77 -21.04
N GLY A 34 -7.90 8.60 -21.06
CA GLY A 34 -7.64 9.55 -22.16
C GLY A 34 -8.33 10.91 -22.04
N LEU A 35 -9.09 11.18 -20.97
CA LEU A 35 -9.60 12.52 -20.68
C LEU A 35 -8.55 13.35 -19.91
N GLU A 36 -8.07 14.43 -20.52
CA GLU A 36 -7.20 15.41 -19.88
C GLU A 36 -8.03 16.46 -19.12
N LEU A 37 -8.78 16.00 -18.11
CA LEU A 37 -9.53 16.87 -17.20
C LEU A 37 -8.86 16.86 -15.83
N PRO A 38 -8.65 18.03 -15.17
CA PRO A 38 -8.03 18.09 -13.84
C PRO A 38 -8.75 17.20 -12.81
N PHE A 39 -10.08 17.15 -12.87
CA PHE A 39 -10.88 16.24 -12.03
C PHE A 39 -10.60 14.76 -12.31
N ALA A 40 -10.47 14.37 -13.59
CA ALA A 40 -10.22 12.99 -13.98
C ALA A 40 -8.82 12.54 -13.53
N GLU A 41 -7.82 13.43 -13.64
CA GLU A 41 -6.47 13.21 -13.12
C GLU A 41 -6.50 12.95 -11.61
N GLY A 42 -7.14 13.84 -10.86
CA GLY A 42 -7.34 13.68 -9.43
C GLY A 42 -8.03 12.36 -9.10
N PHE A 43 -9.14 12.04 -9.78
CA PHE A 43 -9.92 10.83 -9.57
C PHE A 43 -9.12 9.55 -9.75
N VAL A 44 -8.31 9.47 -10.82
CA VAL A 44 -7.44 8.31 -11.06
C VAL A 44 -6.37 8.22 -9.97
N ALA A 45 -5.75 9.34 -9.57
CA ALA A 45 -4.75 9.36 -8.51
C ALA A 45 -5.32 8.89 -7.16
N GLY A 46 -6.49 9.38 -6.75
CA GLY A 46 -7.14 9.00 -5.50
C GLY A 46 -7.53 7.51 -5.46
N THR A 47 -8.01 6.98 -6.60
CA THR A 47 -8.30 5.56 -6.77
C THR A 47 -7.06 4.70 -6.56
N GLN A 48 -5.93 5.09 -7.19
CA GLN A 48 -4.66 4.39 -7.06
C GLN A 48 -4.11 4.44 -5.63
N GLU A 49 -4.28 5.56 -4.93
CA GLU A 49 -3.78 5.72 -3.56
C GLU A 49 -4.45 4.75 -2.59
N TYR A 50 -5.78 4.66 -2.62
CA TYR A 50 -6.48 3.68 -1.79
C TYR A 50 -6.11 2.23 -2.15
N ALA A 51 -5.96 1.94 -3.45
CA ALA A 51 -5.53 0.61 -3.89
C ALA A 51 -4.15 0.23 -3.30
N LYS A 52 -3.19 1.16 -3.28
CA LYS A 52 -1.88 0.96 -2.63
C LYS A 52 -2.02 0.73 -1.13
N GLU A 53 -2.77 1.58 -0.42
CA GLU A 53 -3.01 1.49 1.03
C GLU A 53 -3.63 0.14 1.42
N ARG A 54 -4.63 -0.31 0.66
CA ARG A 54 -5.27 -1.62 0.84
C ARG A 54 -4.27 -2.76 0.68
N THR A 55 -3.32 -2.64 -0.23
CA THR A 55 -2.32 -3.67 -0.50
C THR A 55 -1.28 -3.72 0.62
N GLN A 56 -0.79 -2.56 1.08
CA GLN A 56 0.13 -2.46 2.21
C GLN A 56 -0.47 -3.00 3.51
N SER A 57 -1.75 -2.68 3.76
CA SER A 57 -2.49 -3.17 4.94
C SER A 57 -2.57 -4.70 4.98
N LYS A 58 -2.77 -5.35 3.82
CA LYS A 58 -2.78 -6.82 3.70
C LYS A 58 -1.39 -7.42 3.94
N THR A 59 -0.34 -6.78 3.46
CA THR A 59 1.04 -7.25 3.65
C THR A 59 1.43 -7.23 5.14
N ILE A 60 1.11 -6.16 5.86
CA ILE A 60 1.37 -6.06 7.31
C ILE A 60 0.58 -7.12 8.07
N ALA A 61 -0.68 -7.36 7.72
CA ALA A 61 -1.50 -8.40 8.35
C ALA A 61 -0.86 -9.79 8.19
N LYS A 62 -0.38 -10.12 6.98
CA LYS A 62 0.31 -11.40 6.70
C LYS A 62 1.62 -11.55 7.48
N LEU A 63 2.43 -10.49 7.57
CA LEU A 63 3.66 -10.50 8.38
C LEU A 63 3.37 -10.72 9.88
N ARG A 64 2.28 -10.12 10.39
CA ARG A 64 1.85 -10.29 11.77
C ARG A 64 1.29 -11.69 12.04
N GLU A 65 0.65 -12.31 11.06
CA GLU A 65 0.18 -13.69 11.16
C GLU A 65 1.35 -14.70 11.11
N ALA A 66 2.30 -14.50 10.19
CA ALA A 66 3.51 -15.32 10.10
C ALA A 66 4.35 -15.28 11.38
N SER A 67 4.40 -14.13 12.06
CA SER A 67 5.16 -13.99 13.32
C SER A 67 4.51 -14.64 14.55
N LYS A 68 3.24 -15.07 14.49
CA LYS A 68 2.58 -15.79 15.61
C LYS A 68 3.09 -17.22 15.79
N GLY A 69 3.68 -17.83 14.74
CA GLY A 69 4.22 -19.19 14.78
C GLY A 69 5.74 -19.27 14.92
N ILE A 70 6.44 -18.14 14.86
CA ILE A 70 7.89 -18.10 14.98
C ILE A 70 8.24 -18.02 16.47
N PRO A 71 8.93 -19.01 17.05
CA PRO A 71 9.40 -18.92 18.42
C PRO A 71 10.26 -17.67 18.56
N ARG A 72 9.85 -16.73 19.42
CA ARG A 72 10.70 -15.59 19.77
C ARG A 72 12.03 -16.17 20.27
N PRO A 73 13.19 -15.76 19.72
CA PRO A 73 14.46 -16.12 20.30
C PRO A 73 14.49 -15.60 21.73
N THR A 74 14.21 -16.48 22.69
CA THR A 74 14.45 -16.19 24.09
C THR A 74 15.95 -16.07 24.21
N LYS A 75 16.45 -14.92 24.65
CA LYS A 75 17.87 -14.71 24.93
C LYS A 75 18.26 -15.67 26.07
N SER A 76 18.63 -16.90 25.72
CA SER A 76 19.17 -17.86 26.67
C SER A 76 20.48 -17.26 27.16
N LYS A 77 20.57 -17.02 28.46
CA LYS A 77 21.77 -16.48 29.12
C LYS A 77 22.92 -17.49 29.17
N ASP A 78 22.76 -18.66 28.55
CA ASP A 78 23.75 -19.72 28.48
C ASP A 78 24.20 -19.90 27.04
N ARG A 79 25.26 -19.18 26.67
CA ARG A 79 26.21 -19.49 25.58
C ARG A 79 27.25 -18.37 25.54
N ASP A 80 28.03 -18.29 26.61
CA ASP A 80 29.45 -17.96 26.43
C ASP A 80 30.09 -19.09 25.60
N ASP A 81 31.05 -18.69 24.77
CA ASP A 81 31.93 -19.52 23.95
C ASP A 81 31.32 -20.24 22.74
N LYS A 82 31.24 -19.50 21.62
CA LYS A 82 32.03 -19.79 20.40
C LYS A 82 31.65 -18.81 19.29
N ASP A 83 32.21 -17.60 19.37
CA ASP A 83 32.41 -16.77 18.18
C ASP A 83 33.42 -17.49 17.28
N LYS A 84 32.90 -18.27 16.33
CA LYS A 84 33.63 -18.52 15.08
C LYS A 84 32.92 -17.66 14.04
N GLY A 85 33.46 -16.46 13.87
CA GLY A 85 33.10 -15.58 12.77
C GLY A 85 33.17 -16.34 11.45
N PHE A 86 32.21 -16.09 10.58
CA PHE A 86 32.28 -16.56 9.21
C PHE A 86 33.36 -15.76 8.50
N GLU A 87 34.52 -16.38 8.28
CA GLU A 87 35.46 -15.91 7.25
C GLU A 87 34.77 -16.09 5.90
N ILE A 88 34.52 -14.98 5.23
CA ILE A 88 34.10 -14.95 3.83
C ILE A 88 35.39 -14.73 3.05
N ASP A 89 35.88 -15.77 2.37
CA ASP A 89 36.97 -15.63 1.40
C ASP A 89 36.48 -14.72 0.25
N ILE A 90 37.26 -13.67 -0.02
CA ILE A 90 37.11 -12.77 -1.19
C ILE A 90 38.05 -13.25 -2.29
#